data_AF-A0A821IAN8-F1
#
_entry.id   AF-A0A821IAN8-F1
#
_cell.length_a   1.000
_cell.length_b   1.000
_cell.length_c   1.000
_cell.angle_alpha   90.00
_cell.angle_beta   90.00
_cell.angle_gamma   90.00
#
_symmetry.space_group_name_H-M   'P 1'
#
loop_
_entity.id
_entity.type
_entity.pdbx_description
1 polymer ?
#
loop_
_entity_poly.entity_id
_entity_poly.type
_entity_poly.pdbx_seq_one_letter_code
_entity_poly.pdbx_strand_id
1 'polypeptide(L)'
;IDIAKQIWQTTFDILKTKEQEEILRKRIFLRRLPTTYDKMIDKSLDYIEPMLSNQVLDKDRRACLVSNYSKTITQYKFDLMTLNLDTLQNVIRGHQQILNDLQQKLLQYCHELMIQAIENRRKATHKRHETYLKHKLYTFFDEAPATSNE
;
A
#
# COMPACT_ATOMS: atom_id res chain seq x y z
N ILE A 1 -9.56 -6.03 -14.84
CA ILE A 1 -8.48 -5.12 -15.30
C ILE A 1 -8.16 -4.04 -14.25
N ASP A 2 -9.13 -3.63 -13.40
CA ASP A 2 -8.92 -2.59 -12.38
C ASP A 2 -8.02 -3.02 -11.19
N ILE A 3 -8.17 -4.24 -10.67
CA ILE A 3 -7.42 -4.73 -9.48
C ILE A 3 -5.90 -4.76 -9.72
N ALA A 4 -5.46 -5.19 -10.91
CA ALA A 4 -4.02 -5.22 -11.23
C ALA A 4 -3.40 -3.81 -11.25
N LYS A 5 -4.16 -2.82 -11.76
CA LYS A 5 -3.74 -1.41 -11.75
C LYS A 5 -3.67 -0.86 -10.32
N GLN A 6 -4.65 -1.19 -9.48
CA GLN A 6 -4.66 -0.81 -8.06
C GLN A 6 -3.49 -1.44 -7.28
N ILE A 7 -3.19 -2.73 -7.51
CA ILE A 7 -2.03 -3.39 -6.90
C ILE A 7 -0.73 -2.68 -7.29
N TRP A 8 -0.57 -2.37 -8.59
CA TRP A 8 0.63 -1.68 -9.07
C TRP A 8 0.77 -0.30 -8.43
N GLN A 9 -0.32 0.49 -8.39
CA GLN A 9 -0.32 1.82 -7.79
C GLN A 9 0.02 1.76 -6.29
N THR A 10 -0.64 0.91 -5.52
CA THR A 10 -0.37 0.75 -4.08
C THR A 10 1.07 0.28 -3.83
N THR A 11 1.61 -0.61 -4.67
CA THR A 11 3.00 -1.06 -4.55
C THR A 11 3.98 0.09 -4.82
N PHE A 12 3.71 0.89 -5.84
CA PHE A 12 4.51 2.08 -6.15
C PHE A 12 4.48 3.09 -5.00
N ASP A 13 3.30 3.35 -4.43
CA ASP A 13 3.14 4.29 -3.31
C ASP A 13 3.86 3.80 -2.04
N ILE A 14 3.87 2.49 -1.77
CA ILE A 14 4.69 1.88 -0.69
C ILE A 14 6.18 2.14 -0.92
N LEU A 15 6.69 1.90 -2.14
CA LEU A 15 8.10 2.09 -2.46
C LEU A 15 8.52 3.55 -2.27
N LYS A 16 7.72 4.49 -2.78
CA LYS A 16 7.95 5.92 -2.62
C LYS A 16 7.94 6.34 -1.15
N THR A 17 7.00 5.82 -0.36
CA THR A 17 6.91 6.13 1.08
C THR A 17 8.09 5.57 1.86
N LYS A 18 8.56 4.36 1.52
CA LYS A 18 9.77 3.76 2.12
C LYS A 18 11.04 4.53 1.79
N GLU A 19 11.16 5.04 0.57
CA GLU A 19 12.29 5.91 0.19
C GLU A 19 12.29 7.18 1.03
N GLN A 20 11.13 7.80 1.23
CA GLN A 20 10.98 8.97 2.09
C GLN A 20 11.32 8.67 3.56
N GLU A 21 10.90 7.51 4.07
CA GLU A 21 11.25 7.04 5.42
C GLU A 21 12.77 6.89 5.57
N GLU A 22 13.46 6.26 4.63
CA GLU A 22 14.91 6.09 4.63
C GLU A 22 15.66 7.43 4.56
N ILE A 23 15.18 8.37 3.74
CA ILE A 23 15.72 9.74 3.71
C ILE A 23 15.58 10.41 5.07
N LEU A 24 14.43 10.27 5.73
CA LEU A 24 14.18 10.83 7.06
C LEU A 24 15.05 10.17 8.14
N ARG A 25 15.20 8.83 8.12
CA ARG A 25 16.10 8.11 9.04
C ARG A 25 17.55 8.57 8.90
N LYS A 26 18.05 8.70 7.67
CA LYS A 26 19.40 9.24 7.40
C LYS A 26 19.55 10.67 7.92
N ARG A 27 18.51 11.50 7.76
CA ARG A 27 18.48 12.88 8.26
C ARG A 27 18.49 12.95 9.79
N ILE A 28 17.72 12.11 10.47
CA ILE A 28 17.73 11.95 11.94
C ILE A 28 19.13 11.56 12.42
N PHE A 29 19.73 10.55 11.79
CA PHE A 29 21.10 10.11 12.11
C PHE A 29 22.11 11.25 11.99
N LEU A 30 22.01 12.04 10.92
CA LEU A 30 22.86 13.21 10.69
C LEU A 30 22.44 14.46 11.49
N ARG A 31 21.39 14.37 12.32
CA ARG A 31 20.78 15.48 13.07
C ARG A 31 20.40 16.68 12.19
N ARG A 32 19.98 16.43 10.95
CA ARG A 32 19.58 17.47 9.98
C ARG A 32 18.07 17.46 9.79
N LEU A 33 17.43 18.62 9.91
CA LEU A 33 16.00 18.75 9.64
C LEU A 33 15.69 18.70 8.15
N PRO A 34 14.49 18.23 7.79
CA PRO A 34 13.91 18.60 6.51
C PRO A 34 13.90 20.13 6.35
N THR A 35 14.31 20.60 5.17
CA THR A 35 14.52 22.02 4.85
C THR A 35 13.31 22.89 5.11
N THR A 36 12.10 22.35 4.98
CA THR A 36 10.84 23.05 5.27
C THR A 36 10.68 23.36 6.76
N TYR A 37 11.02 22.39 7.62
CA TYR A 37 10.91 22.55 9.07
C TYR A 37 12.02 23.43 9.62
N ASP A 38 13.24 23.32 9.09
CA ASP A 38 14.33 24.20 9.48
C ASP A 38 13.97 25.67 9.20
N LYS A 39 13.46 25.97 7.99
CA LYS A 39 12.97 27.31 7.64
C LYS A 39 11.84 27.83 8.54
N MET A 40 10.93 26.96 8.99
CA MET A 40 9.87 27.36 9.92
C MET A 40 10.44 27.71 11.29
N ILE A 41 11.40 26.93 11.77
CA ILE A 41 12.02 27.13 13.07
C ILE A 41 12.93 28.36 13.06
N ASP A 42 13.69 28.56 11.98
CA ASP A 42 14.52 29.76 11.80
C ASP A 42 13.66 31.03 11.80
N LYS A 43 12.52 31.02 11.09
CA LYS A 43 11.55 32.14 11.16
C LYS A 43 11.00 32.39 12.56
N SER A 44 10.78 31.34 13.35
CA SER A 44 10.32 31.50 14.73
C SER A 44 11.41 32.05 15.65
N LEU A 45 12.68 31.73 15.35
CA LEU A 45 13.85 32.28 16.02
C LEU A 45 14.03 33.77 15.73
N ASP A 46 13.81 34.21 14.49
CA ASP A 46 13.87 35.64 14.09
C ASP A 46 12.94 36.53 14.94
N TYR A 47 11.81 35.98 15.42
CA TYR A 47 10.88 36.71 16.29
C TYR A 47 11.33 36.77 17.75
N ILE A 48 12.08 35.77 18.21
CA ILE A 48 12.52 35.61 19.60
C ILE A 48 13.87 36.32 19.82
N GLU A 49 14.71 36.41 18.79
CA GLU A 49 16.04 37.02 18.85
C GLU A 49 16.02 38.47 19.39
N PRO A 50 15.12 39.38 18.97
CA PRO A 50 15.03 40.73 19.52
C PRO A 50 14.64 40.75 21.01
N MET A 51 13.82 39.78 21.44
CA MET A 51 13.38 39.63 22.82
C MET A 51 14.52 39.15 23.72
N LEU A 52 15.41 38.30 23.20
CA LEU A 52 16.61 37.81 23.88
C LEU A 52 17.74 38.86 23.91
N SER A 53 17.81 39.73 22.91
CA SER A 53 18.79 40.84 22.82
C SER A 53 18.45 42.05 23.70
N ASN A 54 17.28 42.06 24.36
CA ASN A 54 16.84 43.18 25.18
C ASN A 54 17.80 43.43 26.37
N GLN A 55 18.36 44.65 26.44
CA GLN A 55 19.37 45.02 27.44
C GLN A 55 18.83 45.18 28.87
N VAL A 56 17.50 45.18 29.04
CA VAL A 56 16.83 45.28 30.35
C VAL A 56 17.06 44.04 31.22
N LEU A 57 17.36 42.88 30.61
CA LEU A 57 17.63 41.64 31.33
C LEU A 57 19.10 41.53 31.76
N ASP A 58 19.30 41.13 33.01
CA ASP A 58 20.61 40.76 33.55
C ASP A 58 21.30 39.67 32.69
N LYS A 59 22.64 39.71 32.62
CA LYS A 59 23.43 38.85 31.73
C LYS A 59 23.22 37.37 32.01
N ASP A 60 23.19 36.96 33.28
CA ASP A 60 23.01 35.55 33.65
C ASP A 60 21.60 35.05 33.33
N ARG A 61 20.59 35.92 33.50
CA ARG A 61 19.20 35.63 33.10
C ARG A 61 19.07 35.47 31.59
N ARG A 62 19.75 36.31 30.79
CA ARG A 62 19.79 36.16 29.33
C ARG A 62 20.47 34.86 28.92
N ALA A 63 21.61 34.52 29.52
CA ALA A 63 22.30 33.26 29.24
C ALA A 63 21.43 32.02 29.55
N CYS A 64 20.71 32.04 30.68
CA CYS A 64 19.76 30.98 31.04
C CYS A 64 18.59 30.90 30.05
N LEU A 65 18.01 32.03 29.64
CA LEU A 65 16.92 32.06 28.65
C LEU A 65 17.37 31.50 27.31
N VAL A 66 18.51 31.95 26.78
CA VAL A 66 19.08 31.44 25.52
C VAL A 66 19.32 29.93 25.60
N SER A 67 19.87 29.44 26.72
CA SER A 67 20.10 28.00 26.94
C SER A 67 18.80 27.21 26.96
N ASN A 68 17.78 27.69 27.67
CA ASN A 68 16.47 27.04 27.75
C ASN A 68 15.78 27.00 26.38
N TYR A 69 15.77 28.11 25.65
CA TYR A 69 15.21 28.16 24.29
C TYR A 69 15.93 27.22 23.34
N SER A 70 17.27 27.18 23.37
CA SER A 70 18.06 26.26 22.54
C SER A 70 17.72 24.78 22.82
N LYS A 71 17.56 24.42 24.10
CA LYS A 71 17.11 23.07 24.51
C LYS A 71 15.70 22.76 24.02
N THR A 72 14.75 23.67 24.22
CA THR A 72 13.35 23.51 23.78
C THR A 72 13.25 23.36 22.26
N ILE A 73 14.00 24.18 21.50
CA ILE A 73 14.04 24.09 20.04
C ILE A 73 14.63 22.76 19.60
N THR A 74 15.71 22.31 20.23
CA THR A 74 16.32 21.01 19.91
C THR A 74 15.36 19.86 20.19
N GLN A 75 14.65 19.89 21.32
CA GLN A 75 13.64 18.89 21.66
C GLN A 75 12.49 18.90 20.64
N TYR A 76 11.96 20.08 20.32
CA TYR A 76 10.91 20.24 19.32
C TYR A 76 11.32 19.71 17.94
N LYS A 77 12.56 20.01 17.51
CA LYS A 77 13.15 19.49 16.27
C LYS A 77 13.16 17.95 16.26
N PHE A 78 13.52 17.33 17.37
CA PHE A 78 13.56 15.87 17.52
C PHE A 78 12.15 15.24 17.52
N ASP A 79 11.23 15.81 18.31
CA ASP A 79 9.84 15.31 18.41
C ASP A 79 9.14 15.36 17.05
N LEU A 80 9.35 16.46 16.31
CA LEU A 80 8.81 16.63 14.97
C LEU A 80 9.33 15.56 13.98
N MET A 81 10.62 15.21 14.05
CA MET A 81 11.17 14.13 13.22
C MET A 81 10.55 12.78 13.56
N THR A 82 10.43 12.47 14.84
CA THR A 82 9.83 11.22 15.33
C THR A 82 8.38 11.10 14.87
N LEU A 83 7.58 12.16 15.03
CA LEU A 83 6.18 12.16 14.60
C LEU A 83 6.04 11.96 13.08
N ASN A 84 6.91 12.57 12.27
CA ASN A 84 6.89 12.35 10.82
C ASN A 84 7.25 10.89 10.46
N LEU A 85 8.20 10.30 11.17
CA LEU A 85 8.60 8.90 10.96
C LEU A 85 7.44 7.95 11.31
N ASP A 86 6.79 8.16 12.45
CA ASP A 86 5.60 7.39 12.85
C ASP A 86 4.45 7.54 11.86
N THR A 87 4.25 8.74 11.31
CA THR A 87 3.24 9.00 10.29
C THR A 87 3.51 8.19 9.02
N LEU A 88 4.76 8.19 8.54
CA LEU A 88 5.15 7.41 7.36
C LEU A 88 5.00 5.90 7.60
N GLN A 89 5.38 5.41 8.77
CA GLN A 89 5.21 4.00 9.12
C GLN A 89 3.73 3.58 9.15
N ASN A 90 2.87 4.44 9.70
CA ASN A 90 1.43 4.20 9.68
C ASN A 90 0.86 4.16 8.25
N VAL A 91 1.32 5.07 7.38
CA VAL A 91 0.93 5.09 5.95
C VAL A 91 1.38 3.81 5.25
N ILE A 92 2.64 3.37 5.46
CA ILE A 92 3.16 2.12 4.90
C ILE A 92 2.30 0.93 5.36
N ARG A 93 1.99 0.86 6.66
CA ARG A 93 1.15 -0.20 7.22
C ARG A 93 -0.25 -0.20 6.61
N GLY A 94 -0.85 0.97 6.42
CA GLY A 94 -2.15 1.10 5.76
C GLY A 94 -2.12 0.60 4.31
N HIS A 95 -1.11 1.00 3.53
CA HIS A 95 -0.95 0.51 2.16
C HIS A 95 -0.70 -1.00 2.10
N GLN A 96 0.05 -1.57 3.05
CA GLN A 96 0.25 -3.03 3.13
C GLN A 96 -1.05 -3.78 3.39
N GLN A 97 -1.93 -3.25 4.24
CA GLN A 97 -3.26 -3.84 4.47
C GLN A 97 -4.09 -3.83 3.19
N ILE A 98 -4.16 -2.69 2.50
CA ILE A 98 -4.86 -2.57 1.20
C ILE A 98 -4.32 -3.57 0.18
N LEU A 99 -2.99 -3.73 0.12
CA LEU A 99 -2.35 -4.67 -0.80
C LEU A 99 -2.71 -6.13 -0.48
N ASN A 100 -2.73 -6.51 0.79
CA ASN A 100 -3.16 -7.84 1.22
C ASN A 100 -4.62 -8.11 0.85
N ASP A 101 -5.51 -7.12 1.07
CA ASP A 101 -6.93 -7.23 0.72
C ASP A 101 -7.13 -7.40 -0.80
N LEU A 102 -6.38 -6.63 -1.60
CA LEU A 102 -6.43 -6.74 -3.06
C LEU A 102 -5.91 -8.09 -3.55
N GLN A 103 -4.86 -8.64 -2.91
CA GLN A 103 -4.34 -9.97 -3.22
C GLN A 103 -5.35 -11.07 -2.90
N GLN A 104 -6.04 -10.99 -1.76
CA GLN A 104 -7.10 -11.94 -1.41
C GLN A 104 -8.26 -11.90 -2.42
N LYS A 105 -8.72 -10.70 -2.80
CA LYS A 105 -9.76 -10.53 -3.81
C LYS A 105 -9.35 -11.12 -5.16
N LEU A 106 -8.09 -10.92 -5.57
CA LEU A 106 -7.56 -11.50 -6.81
C LEU A 106 -7.56 -13.03 -6.76
N LEU A 107 -7.13 -13.61 -5.64
CA LEU A 107 -7.08 -15.06 -5.46
C LEU A 107 -8.50 -15.68 -5.50
N GLN A 108 -9.46 -15.04 -4.84
CA GLN A 108 -10.86 -15.46 -4.88
C GLN A 108 -11.43 -15.40 -6.30
N TYR A 109 -11.21 -14.30 -7.02
CA TYR A 109 -11.66 -14.15 -8.40
C TYR A 109 -11.06 -15.22 -9.33
N CYS A 110 -9.76 -15.52 -9.20
CA CYS A 110 -9.12 -16.58 -9.96
C CYS A 110 -9.71 -17.97 -9.64
N HIS A 111 -10.02 -18.23 -8.38
CA HIS A 111 -10.64 -19.48 -7.96
C HIS A 111 -12.05 -19.65 -8.54
N GLU A 112 -12.86 -18.58 -8.53
CA GLU A 112 -14.19 -18.56 -9.15
C GLU A 112 -14.12 -18.83 -10.66
N LEU A 113 -13.18 -18.19 -11.37
CA LEU A 113 -12.96 -18.45 -12.80
C LEU A 113 -12.54 -19.90 -13.09
N MET A 114 -11.69 -20.50 -12.24
CA MET A 114 -11.31 -21.91 -12.39
C MET A 114 -12.50 -22.85 -12.22
N ILE A 115 -13.34 -22.62 -11.20
CA ILE A 115 -14.57 -23.39 -10.99
C ILE A 115 -15.47 -23.29 -12.22
N GLN A 116 -15.69 -22.07 -12.71
CA GLN A 116 -16.53 -21.82 -13.87
C GLN A 116 -16.00 -22.52 -15.14
N ALA A 117 -14.67 -22.55 -15.34
CA ALA A 117 -14.04 -23.28 -16.43
C ALA A 117 -14.25 -24.80 -16.33
N ILE A 118 -14.15 -25.37 -15.12
CA ILE A 118 -14.41 -26.79 -14.87
C ILE A 118 -15.88 -27.13 -15.16
N GLU A 119 -16.82 -26.31 -14.69
CA GLU A 119 -18.24 -26.51 -14.95
C GLU A 119 -18.57 -26.43 -16.44
N ASN A 120 -18.02 -25.45 -17.14
CA ASN A 120 -18.18 -25.31 -18.59
C ASN A 120 -17.64 -26.54 -19.33
N ARG A 121 -16.48 -27.06 -18.91
CA ARG A 121 -15.91 -28.28 -19.48
C ARG A 121 -16.80 -29.50 -19.20
N ARG A 122 -17.33 -29.64 -17.98
CA ARG A 122 -18.24 -30.72 -17.60
C ARG A 122 -19.51 -30.69 -18.45
N LYS A 123 -20.13 -29.51 -18.62
CA LYS A 123 -21.30 -29.31 -19.49
C LYS A 123 -21.00 -29.69 -20.94
N ALA A 124 -19.85 -29.26 -21.47
CA ALA A 124 -19.45 -29.58 -22.84
C ALA A 124 -19.21 -31.09 -23.06
N THR A 125 -18.62 -31.78 -22.09
CA THR A 125 -18.42 -33.24 -22.15
C THR A 125 -19.75 -33.98 -22.05
N HIS A 126 -20.64 -33.57 -21.16
CA HIS A 126 -21.96 -34.17 -21.01
C HIS A 126 -22.78 -34.04 -22.30
N LYS A 127 -22.84 -32.83 -22.88
CA LYS A 127 -23.51 -32.59 -24.17
C LYS A 127 -22.95 -33.45 -25.31
N ARG A 128 -21.62 -33.62 -25.35
CA ARG A 128 -20.97 -34.52 -26.34
C ARG A 128 -21.37 -35.98 -26.13
N HIS A 129 -21.43 -36.44 -24.88
CA HIS A 129 -21.85 -37.79 -24.57
C HIS A 129 -23.32 -38.04 -24.93
N GLU A 130 -24.22 -37.10 -24.62
CA GLU A 130 -25.64 -37.19 -25.03
C GLU A 130 -25.78 -37.24 -26.56
N THR A 131 -25.01 -36.41 -27.27
CA THR A 131 -25.01 -36.40 -28.74
C THR A 131 -24.53 -37.74 -29.29
N TYR A 132 -23.45 -38.29 -28.72
CA TYR A 132 -22.94 -39.61 -29.09
C TYR A 132 -23.94 -40.73 -28.80
N LEU A 133 -24.60 -40.73 -27.64
CA LEU A 133 -25.63 -41.71 -27.30
C LEU A 133 -26.80 -41.64 -28.27
N LYS A 134 -27.30 -40.43 -28.58
CA LYS A 134 -28.36 -40.24 -29.57
C LYS A 134 -27.95 -40.77 -30.94
N HIS A 135 -26.75 -40.42 -31.40
CA HIS A 135 -26.25 -40.89 -32.70
C HIS A 135 -26.09 -42.42 -32.72
N LYS A 136 -25.51 -43.01 -31.67
CA LYS A 136 -25.33 -44.45 -31.54
C LYS A 136 -26.67 -45.18 -31.50
N LEU A 137 -27.67 -44.66 -30.78
CA LEU A 137 -29.02 -45.24 -30.76
C LEU A 137 -29.65 -45.19 -32.17
N TYR A 138 -29.55 -44.06 -32.87
CA TYR A 138 -30.05 -43.95 -34.24
C TYR A 138 -29.37 -44.96 -35.18
N THR A 139 -28.03 -45.05 -35.19
CA THR A 139 -27.33 -45.97 -36.07
C THR A 139 -27.50 -47.44 -35.69
N PHE A 140 -27.64 -47.77 -34.40
CA PHE A 140 -27.87 -49.16 -33.97
C PHE A 140 -29.19 -49.74 -34.47
N PHE A 141 -30.25 -48.93 -34.55
CA PHE A 141 -31.57 -49.40 -35.02
C PHE A 141 -31.73 -49.30 -36.54
N ASP A 142 -31.00 -48.41 -37.21
CA ASP A 142 -31.02 -48.30 -38.68
C ASP A 142 -30.11 -49.32 -39.39
N GLU A 143 -29.04 -49.80 -38.74
CA GLU A 143 -28.11 -50.81 -39.29
C GLU A 143 -28.35 -52.24 -38.76
N ALA A 144 -29.30 -52.43 -37.84
CA ALA A 144 -29.68 -53.78 -37.41
C ALA A 144 -30.28 -54.53 -38.61
N PRO A 145 -29.76 -55.71 -38.99
CA PRO A 145 -30.35 -56.47 -40.08
C PRO A 145 -31.80 -56.77 -39.69
N ALA A 146 -32.75 -56.18 -40.40
CA ALA A 146 -34.11 -56.66 -40.35
C ALA A 146 -34.03 -58.14 -40.71
N THR A 147 -34.33 -59.02 -39.75
CA THR A 147 -34.56 -60.42 -40.05
C THR A 147 -35.80 -60.46 -40.93
N SER A 148 -35.58 -60.34 -42.24
CA SER A 148 -36.56 -60.63 -43.26
C SER A 148 -36.85 -62.12 -43.13
N ASN A 149 -37.96 -62.44 -42.47
CA ASN A 149 -38.53 -63.77 -42.48
C ASN A 149 -39.15 -64.00 -43.86
N GLU A 150 -38.35 -64.49 -44.81
CA GLU A 150 -38.82 -65.24 -45.99
C GLU A 150 -37.85 -66.38 -46.30
#